data_AF-C9J3K8-F1
#
_entry.id   AF-C9J3K8-F1
#
_cell.length_a   1.000
_cell.length_b   1.000
_cell.length_c   1.000
_cell.angle_alpha   90.00
_cell.angle_beta   90.00
_cell.angle_gamma   90.00
#
_symmetry.space_group_name_H-M   'P 1'
#
loop_
_entity.id
_entity.type
_entity.pdbx_description
1 polymer ?
#
loop_
_entity_poly.entity_id
_entity_poly.type
_entity_poly.pdbx_seq_one_letter_code
_entity_poly.pdbx_strand_id
1 'polypeptide(L)'
;MIIVAHVLLILLGATEILQADLLPDEKISLLPPVNFTIKVTGLAQVLLQWKPNPDQEQRNVNLEYQVKINAPKEDDYETRITESKCVTILHKGFSASVRTILQNDHSLL
;
A
#
# COMPACT_ATOMS: atom_id res chain seq x y z
N MET A 1 12.81 5.04 52.34
CA MET A 1 12.66 4.08 51.21
C MET A 1 11.52 4.41 50.25
N ILE A 2 10.38 4.93 50.71
CA ILE A 2 9.19 5.17 49.85
C ILE A 2 9.44 6.25 48.78
N ILE A 3 10.15 7.34 49.12
CA ILE A 3 10.42 8.45 48.18
C ILE A 3 11.31 7.99 47.01
N VAL A 4 12.34 7.18 47.28
CA VAL A 4 13.25 6.67 46.24
C VAL A 4 12.52 5.74 45.26
N ALA A 5 11.58 4.92 45.76
CA ALA A 5 10.77 4.05 44.91
C ALA A 5 9.82 4.84 43.99
N HIS A 6 9.23 5.93 44.48
CA HIS A 6 8.36 6.80 43.67
C HIS A 6 9.16 7.54 42.60
N VAL A 7 10.34 8.06 42.94
CA VAL A 7 11.24 8.72 41.98
C VAL A 7 11.68 7.73 40.90
N LEU A 8 11.99 6.48 41.28
CA LEU A 8 12.35 5.43 40.33
C LEU A 8 11.20 5.08 39.37
N LEU A 9 9.97 4.98 39.87
CA LEU A 9 8.79 4.71 39.04
C LEU A 9 8.51 5.83 38.03
N ILE A 10 8.70 7.10 38.43
CA ILE A 10 8.53 8.25 37.54
C ILE A 10 9.62 8.27 36.46
N LEU A 11 10.88 8.00 36.83
CA LEU A 11 11.99 7.91 35.87
C LEU A 11 11.83 6.75 34.89
N LEU A 12 11.35 5.59 35.34
CA LEU A 12 11.09 4.44 34.49
C LEU A 12 9.94 4.74 33.51
N GLY A 13 8.84 5.31 33.99
CA GLY A 13 7.72 5.72 33.15
C GLY A 13 8.10 6.80 32.12
N ALA A 14 8.95 7.76 32.49
CA ALA A 14 9.45 8.78 31.57
C ALA A 14 10.36 8.19 30.48
N THR A 15 11.12 7.14 30.80
CA THR A 15 12.00 6.47 29.83
C THR A 15 11.18 5.75 28.76
N GLU A 16 10.12 5.03 29.16
CA GLU A 16 9.22 4.33 28.23
C GLU A 16 8.48 5.30 27.29
N ILE A 17 8.01 6.45 27.80
CA ILE A 17 7.32 7.48 26.98
C ILE A 17 8.29 8.10 25.98
N LEU A 18 9.50 8.46 26.41
CA LEU A 18 10.53 9.00 25.51
C LEU A 18 10.96 7.97 24.45
N GLN A 19 10.93 6.68 24.77
CA GLN A 19 11.31 5.62 23.83
C GLN A 19 10.26 5.42 22.73
N ALA A 20 8.97 5.66 23.02
CA ALA A 20 7.91 5.65 22.02
C ALA A 20 8.00 6.86 21.06
N ASP A 21 8.36 8.05 21.57
CA ASP A 21 8.58 9.26 20.76
C ASP A 21 9.89 9.20 19.93
N LEU A 22 10.81 8.29 20.27
CA LEU A 22 12.08 8.06 19.56
C LEU A 22 11.98 6.99 18.46
N LEU A 23 10.90 6.23 18.41
CA LEU A 23 10.62 5.42 17.22
C LEU A 23 10.33 6.39 16.09
N PRO A 24 11.09 6.36 14.98
CA PRO A 24 10.70 7.12 13.81
C PRO A 24 9.31 6.65 13.43
N ASP A 25 8.31 7.53 13.56
CA ASP A 25 7.14 7.50 12.69
C ASP A 25 7.68 7.83 11.29
N GLU A 26 8.43 6.88 10.70
CA GLU A 26 8.81 6.91 9.30
C GLU A 26 7.50 6.82 8.55
N LYS A 27 6.86 7.97 8.35
CA LYS A 27 5.67 8.10 7.53
C LYS A 27 6.08 7.76 6.12
N ILE A 28 5.98 6.48 5.78
CA ILE A 28 6.28 5.97 4.45
C ILE A 28 5.39 6.74 3.48
N SER A 29 6.02 7.58 2.66
CA SER A 29 5.32 8.30 1.62
C SER A 29 5.04 7.35 0.47
N LEU A 30 3.78 6.97 0.30
CA LEU A 30 3.36 6.11 -0.82
C LEU A 30 3.19 6.97 -2.08
N LEU A 31 4.00 6.66 -3.08
CA LEU A 31 3.95 7.29 -4.39
C LEU A 31 3.12 6.46 -5.36
N PRO A 32 2.37 7.10 -6.28
CA PRO A 32 1.58 6.40 -7.26
C PRO A 32 2.46 5.64 -8.26
N PRO A 33 2.00 4.50 -8.79
CA PRO A 33 2.72 3.78 -9.84
C PRO A 33 2.77 4.62 -11.12
N VAL A 34 3.76 4.34 -11.95
CA VAL A 34 4.02 5.09 -13.18
C VAL A 34 3.82 4.22 -14.42
N ASN A 35 3.67 4.85 -15.59
CA ASN A 35 3.51 4.18 -16.88
C ASN A 35 2.34 3.17 -16.92
N PHE A 36 1.20 3.55 -16.31
CA PHE A 36 0.00 2.74 -16.36
C PHE A 36 -0.56 2.67 -17.78
N THR A 37 -0.76 1.45 -18.27
CA THR A 37 -1.26 1.17 -19.62
C THR A 37 -2.34 0.10 -19.59
N ILE A 38 -3.26 0.20 -20.54
CA ILE A 38 -4.33 -0.78 -20.76
C ILE A 38 -4.22 -1.22 -22.22
N LYS A 39 -3.98 -2.51 -22.46
CA LYS A 39 -3.83 -3.09 -23.78
C LYS A 39 -4.90 -4.14 -24.02
N VAL A 40 -5.56 -4.09 -25.18
CA VAL A 40 -6.47 -5.16 -25.61
C VAL A 40 -5.63 -6.31 -26.14
N THR A 41 -5.70 -7.48 -25.48
CA THR A 41 -4.90 -8.66 -25.86
C THR A 41 -5.73 -9.71 -26.57
N GLY A 42 -7.06 -9.60 -26.55
CA GLY A 42 -7.96 -10.57 -27.16
C GLY A 42 -9.42 -10.14 -27.08
N LEU A 43 -10.30 -11.04 -27.49
CA LEU A 43 -11.74 -10.81 -27.43
C LEU A 43 -12.18 -10.65 -25.97
N ALA A 44 -12.76 -9.49 -25.66
CA ALA A 44 -13.18 -9.11 -24.31
C ALA A 44 -12.07 -9.27 -23.25
N GLN A 45 -10.80 -9.12 -23.64
CA GLN A 45 -9.67 -9.30 -22.72
C GLN A 45 -8.73 -8.11 -22.79
N VAL A 46 -8.39 -7.58 -21.61
CA VAL A 46 -7.41 -6.50 -21.45
C VAL A 46 -6.32 -6.90 -20.47
N LEU A 47 -5.12 -6.41 -20.76
CA LEU A 47 -3.96 -6.48 -19.89
C LEU A 47 -3.67 -5.08 -19.38
N LEU A 48 -3.73 -4.92 -18.06
CA LEU A 48 -3.32 -3.75 -17.33
C LEU A 48 -1.85 -3.92 -16.95
N GLN A 49 -1.00 -2.93 -17.20
CA GLN A 49 0.42 -2.96 -16.83
C GLN A 49 0.85 -1.60 -16.27
N TRP A 50 1.71 -1.61 -15.27
CA TRP A 50 2.32 -0.41 -14.70
C TRP A 50 3.76 -0.72 -14.26
N LYS A 51 4.47 0.29 -13.78
CA LYS A 51 5.78 0.12 -13.13
C LYS A 51 5.74 0.72 -11.72
N PRO A 52 6.52 0.17 -10.77
CA PRO A 52 6.74 0.81 -9.49
C PRO A 52 7.29 2.23 -9.70
N ASN A 53 6.96 3.15 -8.81
CA ASN A 53 7.54 4.48 -8.87
C ASN A 53 9.05 4.41 -8.57
N PRO A 54 9.94 4.93 -9.43
CA PRO A 54 11.38 4.88 -9.20
C PRO A 54 11.82 5.66 -7.96
N ASP A 55 11.05 6.69 -7.57
CA ASP A 55 11.34 7.54 -6.41
C ASP A 55 10.75 6.96 -5.12
N GLN A 56 10.08 5.79 -5.18
CA GLN A 56 9.56 5.10 -4.00
C GLN A 56 10.71 4.51 -3.20
N GLU A 57 10.69 4.71 -1.88
CA GLU A 57 11.61 4.03 -0.98
C GLU A 57 11.38 2.50 -1.02
N GLN A 58 12.34 1.76 -1.57
CA GLN A 58 12.25 0.31 -1.76
C GLN A 58 12.84 -0.51 -0.61
N ARG A 59 13.60 0.13 0.30
CA ARG A 59 14.26 -0.58 1.40
C ARG A 59 13.26 -0.73 2.54
N ASN A 60 12.78 -1.96 2.73
CA ASN A 60 12.07 -2.45 3.93
C ASN A 60 10.55 -2.31 3.99
N VAL A 61 9.88 -1.99 2.87
CA VAL A 61 8.42 -1.86 2.84
C VAL A 61 7.81 -2.88 1.88
N ASN A 62 6.91 -3.72 2.40
CA ASN A 62 6.10 -4.61 1.59
C ASN A 62 5.00 -3.79 0.90
N LEU A 63 5.19 -3.49 -0.40
CA LEU A 63 4.25 -2.72 -1.20
C LEU A 63 3.37 -3.64 -2.05
N GLU A 64 2.09 -3.31 -2.14
CA GLU A 64 1.14 -3.93 -3.05
C GLU A 64 0.44 -2.87 -3.91
N TYR A 65 -0.39 -3.32 -4.84
CA TYR A 65 -1.15 -2.45 -5.72
C TYR A 65 -2.64 -2.77 -5.60
N GLN A 66 -3.45 -1.74 -5.38
CA GLN A 66 -4.89 -1.85 -5.52
C GLN A 66 -5.28 -1.42 -6.92
N VAL A 67 -5.94 -2.30 -7.65
CA VAL A 67 -6.52 -2.04 -8.96
C VAL A 67 -8.02 -1.83 -8.78
N LYS A 68 -8.55 -0.76 -9.36
CA LYS A 68 -9.97 -0.47 -9.41
C LYS A 68 -10.43 -0.36 -10.86
N ILE A 69 -11.37 -1.20 -11.26
CA ILE A 69 -12.11 -1.02 -12.51
C ILE A 69 -13.25 -0.05 -12.23
N ASN A 70 -13.26 1.08 -12.93
CA ASN A 70 -14.27 2.12 -12.75
C ASN A 70 -15.47 1.92 -13.68
N ALA A 71 -15.24 1.37 -14.88
CA ALA A 71 -16.27 1.13 -15.89
C ALA A 71 -15.81 0.03 -16.87
N PRO A 72 -16.73 -0.74 -17.48
CA PRO A 72 -18.20 -0.59 -17.45
C PRO A 72 -18.88 -1.30 -16.28
N LYS A 73 -18.14 -2.15 -15.55
CA LYS A 73 -18.58 -2.80 -14.31
C LYS A 73 -17.54 -2.48 -13.26
N GLU A 74 -17.98 -1.92 -12.14
CA GLU A 74 -17.10 -1.62 -11.02
C GLU A 74 -16.58 -2.91 -10.39
N ASP A 75 -15.29 -2.93 -10.09
CA ASP A 75 -14.59 -4.04 -9.45
C ASP A 75 -13.31 -3.52 -8.80
N ASP A 76 -12.86 -4.13 -7.72
CA ASP A 76 -11.63 -3.76 -7.03
C ASP A 76 -10.93 -4.96 -6.40
N TYR A 77 -9.60 -4.98 -6.50
CA TYR A 77 -8.79 -6.07 -5.97
C TYR A 77 -7.34 -5.62 -5.75
N GLU A 78 -6.64 -6.39 -4.91
CA GLU A 78 -5.24 -6.17 -4.57
C GLU A 78 -4.35 -7.17 -5.32
N THR A 79 -3.14 -6.74 -5.66
CA THR A 79 -2.15 -7.56 -6.34
C THR A 79 -0.73 -7.12 -6.02
N ARG A 80 0.19 -8.09 -5.93
CA ARG A 80 1.63 -7.85 -5.72
C ARG A 80 2.41 -7.67 -7.02
N ILE A 81 1.81 -8.08 -8.13
CA ILE A 81 2.44 -7.99 -9.45
C ILE A 81 2.03 -6.70 -10.14
N THR A 82 2.86 -6.27 -11.08
CA THR A 82 2.71 -5.00 -11.82
C THR A 82 1.93 -5.16 -13.13
N GLU A 83 1.22 -6.28 -13.26
CA GLU A 83 0.33 -6.57 -14.37
C GLU A 83 -0.92 -7.30 -13.88
N SER A 84 -2.03 -7.10 -14.58
CA SER A 84 -3.28 -7.81 -14.31
C SER A 84 -4.08 -8.05 -15.59
N LYS A 85 -4.65 -9.24 -15.72
CA LYS A 85 -5.54 -9.60 -16.83
C LYS A 85 -6.99 -9.47 -16.38
N CYS A 86 -7.81 -8.82 -17.19
CA CYS A 86 -9.23 -8.67 -16.93
C CYS A 86 -10.04 -9.09 -18.16
N VAL A 87 -11.14 -9.81 -17.94
CA VAL A 87 -12.10 -10.19 -18.97
C VAL A 87 -13.34 -9.30 -18.81
N THR A 88 -13.64 -8.49 -19.83
CA THR A 88 -14.70 -7.50 -19.78
C THR A 88 -15.16 -7.07 -21.16
N ILE A 89 -16.38 -6.55 -21.26
CA ILE A 89 -16.91 -6.00 -22.51
C ILE A 89 -16.19 -4.68 -22.84
N LEU A 90 -15.77 -4.51 -24.09
CA LEU A 90 -14.99 -3.33 -24.52
C LEU A 90 -15.80 -2.33 -25.35
N HIS A 91 -16.96 -2.73 -25.88
CA HIS A 91 -17.80 -1.85 -26.72
C HIS A 91 -18.42 -0.67 -25.96
N LYS A 92 -18.41 -0.70 -24.61
CA LYS A 92 -18.86 0.41 -23.75
C LYS A 92 -17.73 1.33 -23.30
N GLY A 93 -16.51 1.10 -23.80
CA GLY A 93 -15.29 1.66 -23.21
C GLY A 93 -14.89 0.92 -21.94
N PHE A 94 -13.67 1.15 -21.49
CA PHE A 94 -13.08 0.54 -20.30
C PHE A 94 -12.26 1.60 -19.56
N SER A 95 -12.43 1.67 -18.24
CA SER A 95 -11.71 2.61 -17.37
C SER A 95 -11.26 1.88 -16.11
N ALA A 96 -10.01 2.09 -15.75
CA ALA A 96 -9.41 1.52 -14.55
C ALA A 96 -8.41 2.51 -13.95
N SER A 97 -8.15 2.35 -12.66
CA SER A 97 -7.19 3.09 -11.87
C SER A 97 -6.33 2.10 -11.07
N VAL A 98 -5.09 2.48 -10.77
CA VAL A 98 -4.21 1.70 -9.91
C VAL A 98 -3.50 2.62 -8.93
N ARG A 99 -3.35 2.18 -7.68
CA ARG A 99 -2.60 2.89 -6.64
C ARG A 99 -1.72 1.95 -5.85
N THR A 100 -0.59 2.46 -5.37
CA THR A 100 0.27 1.75 -4.42
C THR A 100 -0.39 1.75 -3.05
N ILE A 101 -0.36 0.62 -2.37
CA ILE A 101 -0.80 0.45 -0.99
C ILE A 101 0.31 -0.22 -0.18
N LEU A 102 0.29 -0.02 1.13
CA LEU A 102 1.12 -0.78 2.05
C LEU A 102 0.48 -2.16 2.26
N GLN A 103 1.27 -3.23 2.17
CA GLN A 103 0.79 -4.56 2.52
C GLN A 103 0.28 -4.53 3.95
N ASN A 104 -0.96 -4.98 4.14
CA ASN A 104 -1.53 -5.02 5.47
C ASN A 104 -1.04 -6.27 6.21
N ASP A 105 -0.33 -6.10 7.32
CA ASP A 105 0.11 -7.19 8.21
C ASP A 105 -1.03 -7.73 9.10
N HIS A 106 -2.29 -7.66 8.66
CA HIS A 106 -3.45 -8.23 9.36
C HIS A 106 -3.50 -9.77 9.31
N SER A 107 -2.34 -10.44 9.35
CA SER A 107 -2.19 -11.83 9.78
C SER A 107 -1.89 -11.92 11.29
N LEU A 108 -2.53 -11.07 12.09
CA LEU A 108 -2.63 -11.21 13.55
C LEU A 108 -4.11 -11.32 13.93
N LEU A 109 -4.74 -12.42 13.49
CA LEU A 109 -5.98 -12.95 14.07
C LEU A 109 -5.81 -14.45 14.30
#